data_AF-A0A0C3CA03-F1
#
_entry.id   AF-A0A0C3CA03-F1
#
_cell.length_a   1.000
_cell.length_b   1.000
_cell.length_c   1.000
_cell.angle_alpha   90.00
_cell.angle_beta   90.00
_cell.angle_gamma   90.00
#
_symmetry.space_group_name_H-M   'P 1'
#
loop_
_entity.id
_entity.type
_entity.pdbx_description
1 polymer ?
#
loop_
_entity_poly.entity_id
_entity_poly.type
_entity_poly.pdbx_seq_one_letter_code
_entity_poly.pdbx_strand_id
1 'polypeptide(L)'
;MAFDEYEEDAPYEKFKEAVINSYPEAAMLEKGSLARLEQICRENQRIGLKDLKTLLAFKRAFTMEAKKLQKPPTLIENHALVTKFAGCLTDSFRENVFSRLDMQS
;
A
#
# COMPACT_ATOMS: atom_id res chain seq x y z
N MET A 1 -7.80 18.29 24.86
CA MET A 1 -7.85 18.40 23.38
C MET A 1 -6.41 18.52 22.92
N ALA A 2 -5.93 17.72 21.97
CA ALA A 2 -4.48 17.64 21.64
C ALA A 2 -3.89 18.95 21.06
N PHE A 3 -4.72 19.95 20.80
CA PHE A 3 -4.32 21.28 20.33
C PHE A 3 -3.98 22.26 21.47
N ASP A 4 -4.34 21.95 22.73
CA ASP A 4 -4.07 22.84 23.88
C ASP A 4 -2.67 22.62 24.50
N GLU A 5 -1.95 21.60 24.08
CA GLU A 5 -0.63 21.20 24.63
C GLU A 5 0.56 21.61 23.73
N TYR A 6 0.31 22.39 22.67
CA TYR A 6 1.36 22.76 21.73
C TYR A 6 2.11 24.01 22.19
N GLU A 7 3.33 23.85 22.70
CA GLU A 7 4.26 24.97 22.86
C GLU A 7 4.73 25.43 21.47
N GLU A 8 4.61 26.73 21.20
CA GLU A 8 4.76 27.39 19.88
C GLU A 8 6.13 27.14 19.20
N ASP A 9 7.14 26.69 19.96
CA ASP A 9 8.54 26.46 19.53
C ASP A 9 8.92 24.98 19.29
N ALA A 10 7.97 24.03 19.36
CA ALA A 10 8.29 22.61 19.15
C ALA A 10 8.45 22.25 17.65
N PRO A 11 9.49 21.48 17.27
CA PRO A 11 9.73 21.09 15.89
C PRO A 11 8.56 20.28 15.32
N TYR A 12 8.24 20.51 14.04
CA TYR A 12 7.10 19.89 13.34
C TYR A 12 7.03 18.36 13.48
N GLU A 13 8.17 17.68 13.65
CA GLU A 13 8.22 16.24 13.89
C GLU A 13 7.53 15.83 15.21
N LYS A 14 7.69 16.61 16.28
CA LYS A 14 7.01 16.36 17.56
C LYS A 14 5.51 16.62 17.48
N PHE A 15 5.07 17.63 16.71
CA PHE A 15 3.65 17.82 16.41
C PHE A 15 3.08 16.58 15.73
N LYS A 16 3.79 16.12 14.70
CA LYS A 16 3.34 15.01 13.88
C LYS A 16 3.20 13.74 14.73
N GLU A 17 4.17 13.46 15.60
CA GLU A 17 4.10 12.34 16.54
C GLU A 17 2.96 12.49 17.56
N ALA A 18 2.74 13.68 18.13
CA ALA A 18 1.66 13.93 19.08
C ALA A 18 0.27 13.80 18.43
N VAL A 19 0.10 14.26 17.20
CA VAL A 19 -1.15 14.11 16.42
C VAL A 19 -1.38 12.64 16.04
N ILE A 20 -0.33 11.90 15.67
CA ILE A 20 -0.45 10.46 15.37
C ILE A 20 -0.75 9.64 16.62
N ASN A 21 -0.15 9.97 17.77
CA ASN A 21 -0.40 9.27 19.04
C ASN A 21 -1.78 9.58 19.63
N SER A 22 -2.31 10.79 19.41
CA SER A 22 -3.64 11.17 19.88
C SER A 22 -4.78 10.57 19.04
N TYR A 23 -4.50 10.11 17.82
CA TYR A 23 -5.47 9.44 16.95
C TYR A 23 -5.05 8.00 16.64
N PRO A 24 -5.64 6.98 17.29
CA PRO A 24 -5.34 5.58 17.01
C PRO A 24 -5.58 5.20 15.53
N GLU A 25 -6.50 5.90 14.85
CA GLU A 25 -6.77 5.75 13.41
C GLU A 25 -5.59 6.23 12.53
N ALA A 26 -4.89 7.29 12.94
CA ALA A 26 -3.71 7.82 12.22
C ALA A 26 -2.49 6.89 12.38
N ALA A 27 -2.32 6.31 13.58
CA ALA A 27 -1.30 5.29 13.83
C ALA A 27 -1.51 4.01 12.99
N MET A 28 -2.77 3.61 12.76
CA MET A 28 -3.10 2.50 11.85
C MET A 28 -2.82 2.84 10.37
N LEU A 29 -3.03 4.09 9.96
CA LEU A 29 -2.73 4.58 8.61
C LEU A 29 -1.22 4.58 8.29
N GLU A 30 -0.37 4.86 9.28
CA GLU A 30 1.09 4.82 9.12
C GLU A 30 1.68 3.41 9.11
N LYS A 31 1.15 2.50 9.94
CA LYS A 31 1.66 1.13 10.03
C LYS A 31 1.42 0.31 8.76
N GLY A 32 0.45 0.73 7.93
CA GLY A 32 -0.05 -0.06 6.82
C GLY A 32 -0.76 -1.31 7.33
N SER A 33 -1.83 -1.73 6.68
CA SER A 33 -2.53 -2.96 7.09
C SER A 33 -2.69 -3.94 5.94
N LEU A 34 -2.52 -5.22 6.26
CA LEU A 34 -2.82 -6.31 5.33
C LEU A 34 -4.28 -6.24 4.88
N ALA A 35 -5.19 -5.85 5.77
CA ALA A 35 -6.61 -5.63 5.46
C ALA A 35 -6.81 -4.55 4.39
N ARG A 36 -6.07 -3.42 4.48
CA ARG A 36 -6.14 -2.35 3.48
C ARG A 36 -5.57 -2.79 2.14
N LEU A 37 -4.46 -3.52 2.15
CA LEU A 37 -3.88 -4.09 0.93
C LEU A 37 -4.85 -5.08 0.26
N GLU A 38 -5.50 -5.94 1.04
CA GLU A 38 -6.53 -6.85 0.53
C GLU A 38 -7.76 -6.11 0.01
N GLN A 39 -8.19 -5.04 0.68
CA GLN A 39 -9.28 -4.21 0.21
C GLN A 39 -8.95 -3.57 -1.15
N ILE A 40 -7.75 -3.01 -1.32
CA ILE A 40 -7.30 -2.46 -2.61
C ILE A 40 -7.34 -3.52 -3.71
N CYS A 41 -6.89 -4.75 -3.42
CA CYS A 41 -6.97 -5.88 -4.34
C CYS A 41 -8.42 -6.31 -4.66
N ARG A 42 -9.33 -6.26 -3.67
CA ARG A 42 -10.76 -6.60 -3.88
C ARG A 42 -11.49 -5.56 -4.71
N GLU A 43 -11.19 -4.27 -4.49
CA GLU A 43 -11.77 -3.16 -5.24
C GLU A 43 -11.27 -3.13 -6.69
N ASN A 44 -10.06 -3.63 -6.94
CA ASN A 44 -9.42 -3.61 -8.24
C ASN A 44 -9.12 -5.04 -8.71
N GLN A 45 -10.14 -5.72 -9.24
CA GLN A 45 -10.00 -7.06 -9.83
C GLN A 45 -10.12 -7.03 -11.34
N ARG A 46 -9.51 -8.04 -11.99
CA ARG A 46 -9.59 -8.28 -13.44
C ARG A 46 -9.15 -7.07 -14.27
N ILE A 47 -8.06 -6.41 -13.87
CA ILE A 47 -7.49 -5.30 -14.63
C ILE A 47 -6.95 -5.83 -15.97
N GLY A 48 -7.49 -5.30 -17.07
CA GLY A 48 -7.09 -5.66 -18.43
C GLY A 48 -5.99 -4.76 -18.98
N LEU A 49 -5.43 -5.18 -20.12
CA LEU A 49 -4.42 -4.41 -20.88
C LEU A 49 -4.91 -3.02 -21.32
N LYS A 50 -6.22 -2.87 -21.53
CA LYS A 50 -6.84 -1.60 -21.98
C LYS A 50 -7.14 -0.64 -20.83
N ASP A 51 -7.08 -1.11 -19.58
CA ASP A 51 -7.48 -0.35 -18.40
C ASP A 51 -6.32 0.43 -17.78
N LEU A 52 -5.57 1.17 -18.61
CA LEU A 52 -4.33 1.84 -18.18
C LEU A 52 -4.56 2.79 -17.01
N LYS A 53 -5.66 3.56 -17.02
CA LYS A 53 -5.98 4.52 -15.95
C LYS A 53 -6.22 3.79 -14.62
N THR A 54 -6.96 2.69 -14.65
CA THR A 54 -7.24 1.84 -13.49
C THR A 54 -5.97 1.16 -12.98
N LEU A 55 -5.16 0.61 -13.89
CA LEU A 55 -3.88 0.01 -13.56
C LEU A 55 -2.94 1.00 -12.86
N LEU A 56 -2.86 2.24 -13.35
CA LEU A 56 -2.00 3.27 -12.76
C LEU A 56 -2.49 3.69 -11.37
N ALA A 57 -3.80 3.84 -11.18
CA ALA A 57 -4.40 4.15 -9.88
C ALA A 57 -4.16 3.01 -8.88
N PHE A 58 -4.42 1.77 -9.29
CA PHE A 58 -4.16 0.57 -8.51
C PHE A 58 -2.68 0.44 -8.14
N LYS A 59 -1.76 0.57 -9.11
CA LYS A 59 -0.31 0.52 -8.88
C LYS A 59 0.12 1.54 -7.83
N ARG A 60 -0.40 2.76 -7.89
CA ARG A 60 -0.07 3.80 -6.89
C ARG A 60 -0.55 3.39 -5.50
N ALA A 61 -1.82 3.01 -5.36
CA ALA A 61 -2.41 2.62 -4.08
C ALA A 61 -1.70 1.39 -3.48
N PHE A 62 -1.49 0.36 -4.29
CA PHE A 62 -0.82 -0.88 -3.88
C PHE A 62 0.62 -0.63 -3.45
N THR A 63 1.41 0.11 -4.23
CA THR A 63 2.81 0.38 -3.89
C THR A 63 2.96 1.24 -2.63
N MET A 64 2.06 2.21 -2.39
CA MET A 64 2.08 3.00 -1.16
C MET A 64 1.88 2.12 0.06
N GLU A 65 0.90 1.21 0.02
CA GLU A 65 0.59 0.34 1.14
C GLU A 65 1.66 -0.76 1.32
N ALA A 66 2.15 -1.34 0.21
CA ALA A 66 3.25 -2.30 0.22
C ALA A 66 4.52 -1.72 0.85
N LYS A 67 4.87 -0.46 0.53
CA LYS A 67 6.02 0.22 1.14
C LYS A 67 5.89 0.38 2.65
N LYS A 68 4.68 0.54 3.18
CA LYS A 68 4.47 0.60 4.63
C LYS A 68 4.67 -0.77 5.28
N LEU A 69 4.17 -1.83 4.65
CA LEU A 69 4.27 -3.20 5.14
C LEU A 69 5.68 -3.81 5.03
N GLN A 70 6.53 -3.25 4.15
CA GLN A 70 7.94 -3.60 4.03
C GLN A 70 8.84 -2.88 5.04
N LYS A 71 8.33 -1.89 5.78
CA LYS A 71 9.12 -1.25 6.85
C LYS A 71 9.29 -2.22 8.02
N PRO A 72 10.44 -2.21 8.72
CA PRO A 72 10.63 -3.03 9.90
C PRO A 72 9.60 -2.70 11.00
N PRO A 73 9.00 -3.72 11.67
CA PRO A 73 9.11 -5.14 11.37
C PRO A 73 8.34 -5.52 10.10
N THR A 74 9.01 -6.18 9.16
CA THR A 74 8.45 -6.57 7.86
C THR A 74 7.26 -7.50 8.06
N LEU A 75 6.07 -7.08 7.60
CA LEU A 75 4.83 -7.83 7.75
C LEU A 75 4.51 -8.73 6.57
N ILE A 76 5.13 -8.48 5.41
CA ILE A 76 4.89 -9.25 4.19
C ILE A 76 6.16 -9.31 3.33
N GLU A 77 6.41 -10.48 2.75
CA GLU A 77 7.51 -10.67 1.82
C GLU A 77 7.20 -10.14 0.41
N ASN A 78 8.24 -9.78 -0.32
CA ASN A 78 8.12 -9.28 -1.69
C ASN A 78 7.44 -10.30 -2.62
N HIS A 79 7.72 -11.59 -2.46
CA HIS A 79 7.10 -12.63 -3.29
C HIS A 79 5.57 -12.63 -3.12
N ALA A 80 5.07 -12.54 -1.87
CA ALA A 80 3.65 -12.54 -1.57
C ALA A 80 2.95 -11.28 -2.12
N LEU A 81 3.62 -10.13 -2.10
CA LEU A 81 3.13 -8.90 -2.73
C LEU A 81 3.00 -9.05 -4.24
N VAL A 82 4.00 -9.64 -4.90
CA VAL A 82 3.96 -9.88 -6.36
C VAL A 82 2.82 -10.84 -6.71
N THR A 83 2.62 -11.92 -5.95
CA THR A 83 1.50 -12.85 -6.15
C THR A 83 0.15 -12.15 -6.00
N LYS A 84 -0.04 -11.33 -4.96
CA LYS A 84 -1.29 -10.57 -4.76
C LYS A 84 -1.52 -9.55 -5.87
N PHE A 85 -0.49 -8.84 -6.31
CA PHE A 85 -0.59 -7.88 -7.42
C PHE A 85 -0.96 -8.58 -8.73
N ALA A 86 -0.27 -9.67 -9.06
CA ALA A 86 -0.52 -10.46 -10.26
C ALA A 86 -1.92 -11.10 -10.26
N GLY A 87 -2.44 -11.49 -9.09
CA GLY A 87 -3.80 -12.02 -8.93
C GLY A 87 -4.91 -10.99 -9.22
N CYS A 88 -4.60 -9.69 -9.22
CA CYS A 88 -5.56 -8.63 -9.56
C CYS A 88 -5.66 -8.38 -11.07
N LEU A 89 -4.69 -8.88 -11.84
CA LEU A 89 -4.65 -8.75 -13.30
C LEU A 89 -5.50 -9.85 -13.95
N THR A 90 -6.01 -9.57 -15.15
CA THR A 90 -6.57 -10.62 -16.02
C THR A 90 -5.52 -11.67 -16.36
N ASP A 91 -5.93 -12.93 -16.57
CA ASP A 91 -4.99 -14.03 -16.86
C ASP A 91 -4.13 -13.73 -18.09
N SER A 92 -4.74 -13.22 -19.16
CA SER A 92 -4.03 -12.82 -20.38
C SER A 92 -3.00 -11.71 -20.13
N PHE A 93 -3.31 -10.75 -19.27
CA PHE A 93 -2.35 -9.70 -18.93
C PHE A 93 -1.23 -10.22 -18.03
N ARG A 94 -1.57 -11.04 -17.04
CA ARG A 94 -0.62 -11.69 -16.14
C ARG A 94 0.40 -12.54 -16.90
N GLU A 95 -0.07 -13.37 -17.83
CA GLU A 95 0.79 -14.19 -18.70
C GLU A 95 1.70 -13.35 -19.59
N ASN A 96 1.19 -12.25 -20.16
CA ASN A 96 2.01 -11.31 -20.93
C ASN A 96 3.09 -10.62 -20.07
N VAL A 97 2.78 -10.31 -18.81
CA VAL A 97 3.77 -9.72 -17.89
C VAL A 97 4.84 -10.74 -17.53
N PHE A 98 4.46 -11.97 -17.16
CA PHE A 98 5.44 -13.00 -16.79
C PHE A 98 6.28 -13.47 -17.99
N SER A 99 5.69 -13.60 -19.17
CA SER A 99 6.44 -13.97 -20.39
C SER A 99 7.47 -12.91 -20.79
N ARG A 100 7.19 -11.63 -20.53
CA ARG A 100 8.14 -10.52 -20.77
C ARG A 100 9.23 -10.38 -19.72
N LEU A 101 9.00 -10.94 -18.54
CA LEU A 101 9.95 -10.91 -17.42
C LEU A 101 10.85 -12.16 -17.38
N ASP A 102 10.74 -13.06 -18.37
CA ASP A 102 11.39 -14.39 -18.40
C ASP A 102 11.20 -15.17 -17.08
N MET A 103 10.13 -14.88 -16.35
CA MET A 103 9.75 -15.63 -15.15
C MET A 103 8.93 -16.84 -15.61
N GLN A 104 9.61 -17.84 -16.13
CA GLN A 104 9.03 -19.18 -16.29
C GLN A 104 9.20 -19.91 -14.94
N SER A 105 8.09 -20.32 -14.34
CA SER A 105 8.07 -21.25 -13.18
C SER A 105 8.69 -22.59 -13.53
#